data_AF-A0A925JJP0-F1
#
_entry.id   AF-A0A925JJP0-F1
#
_cell.length_a   1.000
_cell.length_b   1.000
_cell.length_c   1.000
_cell.angle_alpha   90.00
_cell.angle_beta   90.00
_cell.angle_gamma   90.00
#
_symmetry.space_group_name_H-M   'P 1'
#
loop_
_entity.id
_entity.type
_entity.pdbx_description
1 polymer ?
#
loop_
_entity_poly.entity_id
_entity_poly.type
_entity_poly.pdbx_seq_one_letter_code
_entity_poly.pdbx_strand_id
1 'polypeptide(L)'
;MKNYILVVLLVWFQASCAQTRIPDLASAYSTFQNDTQLTYGISSLTVLDAHTGTVLFSKNGTIGLAPASTLKTVTSATGYHLLGKDFTWETTLGYIGTLTNGILTGDIILTGGGDPSLGSNRYPQTKPDVLLSRWVAA
;
A
#
# COMPACT_ATOMS: atom_id res chain seq x y z
N MET A 1 45.32 50.85 -1.85
CA MET A 1 45.56 49.43 -2.22
C MET A 1 44.98 48.42 -1.22
N LYS A 2 44.87 48.73 0.09
CA LYS A 2 44.28 47.82 1.10
C LYS A 2 42.76 47.53 0.95
N ASN A 3 41.98 48.45 0.39
CA ASN A 3 40.51 48.32 0.35
C ASN A 3 40.00 47.40 -0.78
N TYR A 4 40.81 47.13 -1.81
CA TYR A 4 40.42 46.25 -2.92
C TYR A 4 40.60 44.77 -2.58
N ILE A 5 41.53 44.44 -1.67
CA ILE A 5 41.76 43.06 -1.20
C ILE A 5 40.55 42.54 -0.40
N LEU A 6 39.89 43.41 0.38
CA LEU A 6 38.69 43.03 1.14
C LEU A 6 37.50 42.72 0.21
N VAL A 7 37.34 43.46 -0.88
CA VAL A 7 36.24 43.26 -1.84
C VAL A 7 36.45 41.96 -2.62
N VAL A 8 37.68 41.62 -3.01
CA VAL A 8 37.97 40.35 -3.69
C VAL A 8 37.73 39.14 -2.77
N LEU A 9 38.06 39.24 -1.48
CA LEU A 9 37.77 38.19 -0.50
C LEU A 9 36.27 38.00 -0.21
N LEU A 10 35.49 39.09 -0.22
CA LEU A 10 34.03 39.04 -0.03
C LEU A 10 33.28 38.42 -1.22
N VAL A 11 33.79 38.59 -2.44
CA VAL A 11 33.21 37.97 -3.65
C VAL A 11 33.54 36.48 -3.75
N TRP A 12 34.70 36.04 -3.23
CA TRP A 12 35.06 34.62 -3.17
C TRP A 12 34.30 33.81 -2.12
N PHE A 13 33.75 34.46 -1.08
CA PHE A 13 33.03 33.76 -0.02
C PHE A 13 31.59 33.38 -0.39
N GLN A 14 31.02 33.98 -1.46
CA GLN A 14 29.65 33.74 -1.91
C GLN A 14 29.53 32.59 -2.93
N ALA A 15 30.66 31.99 -3.34
CA ALA A 15 30.68 30.78 -4.16
C ALA A 15 30.67 29.48 -3.32
N SER A 16 30.22 29.55 -2.07
CA SER A 16 29.76 28.36 -1.36
C SER A 16 28.45 27.94 -1.99
N CYS A 17 28.53 27.19 -3.10
CA CYS A 17 27.39 26.51 -3.68
C CYS A 17 26.65 25.81 -2.54
N ALA A 18 25.39 26.19 -2.33
CA ALA A 18 24.47 25.42 -1.53
C ALA A 18 24.40 24.03 -2.17
N GLN A 19 25.24 23.11 -1.68
CA GLN A 19 25.21 21.72 -2.11
C GLN A 19 23.86 21.17 -1.64
N THR A 20 22.87 21.14 -2.53
CA THR A 20 21.69 20.30 -2.35
C THR A 20 22.20 18.87 -2.29
N ARG A 21 22.42 18.36 -1.08
CA ARG A 21 22.89 17.00 -0.79
C ARG A 21 21.76 15.99 -0.98
N ILE A 22 21.15 15.94 -2.16
CA ILE A 22 20.55 14.71 -2.63
C ILE A 22 21.63 14.09 -3.52
N PRO A 23 22.24 12.96 -3.11
CA PRO A 23 23.13 12.24 -3.99
C PRO A 23 22.41 11.98 -5.31
N ASP A 24 23.11 12.09 -6.44
CA ASP A 24 22.60 11.59 -7.72
C ASP A 24 22.05 10.17 -7.48
N LEU A 25 20.80 9.92 -7.92
CA LEU A 25 20.11 8.63 -7.73
C LEU A 25 20.97 7.48 -8.23
N ALA A 26 21.75 7.70 -9.29
CA ALA A 26 22.69 6.73 -9.81
C ALA A 26 23.81 6.40 -8.81
N SER A 27 24.39 7.42 -8.15
CA SER A 27 25.42 7.21 -7.12
C SER A 27 24.86 6.51 -5.89
N ALA A 28 23.68 6.91 -5.40
CA ALA A 28 23.06 6.27 -4.24
C ALA A 28 22.72 4.80 -4.53
N TYR A 29 22.15 4.53 -5.69
CA TYR A 29 21.85 3.17 -6.10
C TYR A 29 23.12 2.34 -6.30
N SER A 30 24.18 2.92 -6.87
CA SER A 30 25.46 2.21 -7.02
C SER A 30 26.06 1.82 -5.67
N THR A 31 25.98 2.69 -4.65
CA THR A 31 26.41 2.34 -3.29
C THR A 31 25.59 1.19 -2.73
N PHE A 32 24.26 1.24 -2.85
CA PHE A 32 23.37 0.17 -2.41
C PHE A 32 23.65 -1.15 -3.14
N GLN A 33 23.79 -1.12 -4.46
CA GLN A 33 24.02 -2.30 -5.29
C GLN A 33 25.34 -3.02 -4.94
N ASN A 34 26.35 -2.28 -4.49
CA ASN A 34 27.65 -2.81 -4.13
C ASN A 34 27.75 -3.25 -2.65
N ASP A 35 26.66 -3.17 -1.87
CA ASP A 35 26.62 -3.69 -0.51
C ASP A 35 26.86 -5.21 -0.52
N THR A 36 27.71 -5.70 0.38
CA THR A 36 28.10 -7.12 0.43
C THR A 36 26.91 -8.05 0.71
N GLN A 37 25.83 -7.54 1.32
CA GLN A 37 24.59 -8.29 1.51
C GLN A 37 23.88 -8.63 0.19
N LEU A 38 24.17 -7.90 -0.91
CA LEU A 38 23.64 -8.16 -2.25
C LEU A 38 24.55 -9.03 -3.12
N THR A 39 25.64 -9.60 -2.59
CA THR A 39 26.64 -10.36 -3.38
C THR A 39 26.02 -11.43 -4.30
N TYR A 40 24.97 -12.11 -3.85
CA TYR A 40 24.23 -13.12 -4.63
C TYR A 40 22.78 -12.72 -4.93
N GLY A 41 22.44 -11.47 -4.65
CA GLY A 41 21.12 -10.91 -4.86
C GLY A 41 21.03 -10.12 -6.15
N ILE A 42 19.80 -9.82 -6.54
CA ILE A 42 19.51 -8.82 -7.56
C ILE A 42 18.60 -7.76 -6.95
N SER A 43 18.93 -6.50 -7.23
CA SER A 43 18.08 -5.37 -6.93
C SER A 43 17.58 -4.72 -8.22
N SER A 44 16.39 -4.12 -8.14
CA SER A 44 15.82 -3.30 -9.20
C SER A 44 15.18 -2.08 -8.57
N LEU A 45 15.32 -0.93 -9.22
CA LEU A 45 14.71 0.33 -8.79
C LEU A 45 14.28 1.11 -10.03
N THR A 46 13.03 1.55 -10.02
CA THR A 46 12.50 2.52 -10.99
C THR A 46 11.86 3.66 -10.21
N VAL A 47 12.27 4.89 -10.53
CA VAL A 47 11.75 6.13 -9.93
C VAL A 47 11.03 6.90 -11.02
N LEU A 48 9.79 7.26 -10.74
CA LEU A 48 8.90 7.99 -11.63
C LEU A 48 8.57 9.35 -11.02
N ASP A 49 8.46 10.37 -11.85
CA ASP A 49 7.73 11.57 -11.48
C ASP A 49 6.22 11.24 -11.42
N ALA A 50 5.60 11.43 -10.26
CA ALA A 50 4.23 11.00 -10.04
C ALA A 50 3.17 11.80 -10.82
N HIS A 51 3.50 13.02 -11.27
CA HIS A 51 2.56 13.88 -12.00
C HIS A 51 2.61 13.60 -13.51
N THR A 52 3.82 13.41 -14.04
CA THR A 52 4.07 13.26 -15.48
C THR A 52 4.24 11.80 -15.91
N GLY A 53 4.52 10.89 -14.98
CA GLY A 53 4.87 9.49 -15.26
C GLY A 53 6.27 9.32 -15.87
N THR A 54 7.06 10.40 -15.95
CA THR A 54 8.39 10.35 -16.54
C THR A 54 9.34 9.51 -15.68
N VAL A 55 10.10 8.61 -16.30
CA VAL A 55 11.15 7.85 -15.63
C VAL A 55 12.33 8.76 -15.32
N LEU A 56 12.58 9.02 -14.04
CA LEU A 56 13.70 9.82 -13.56
C LEU A 56 14.97 8.98 -13.35
N PHE A 57 14.79 7.71 -13.00
CA PHE A 57 15.87 6.73 -12.84
C PHE A 57 15.32 5.33 -13.04
N SER A 58 16.07 4.46 -13.72
CA SER A 58 15.74 3.03 -13.77
C SER A 58 17.00 2.19 -13.85
N LYS A 59 17.08 1.20 -12.96
CA LYS A 59 18.04 0.11 -13.03
C LYS A 59 17.28 -1.20 -12.91
N ASN A 60 17.48 -2.11 -13.86
CA ASN A 60 16.81 -3.41 -13.92
C ASN A 60 15.27 -3.30 -13.95
N GLY A 61 14.70 -2.17 -14.39
CA GLY A 61 13.26 -1.88 -14.31
C GLY A 61 12.35 -2.81 -15.12
N THR A 62 12.91 -3.56 -16.08
CA THR A 62 12.18 -4.54 -16.91
C THR A 62 12.39 -5.98 -16.45
N ILE A 63 13.19 -6.22 -15.41
CA ILE A 63 13.44 -7.56 -14.88
C ILE A 63 12.31 -7.93 -13.91
N GLY A 64 11.64 -9.06 -14.16
CA GLY A 64 10.65 -9.62 -13.24
C GLY A 64 11.32 -10.11 -11.96
N LEU A 65 10.94 -9.53 -10.82
CA LEU A 65 11.37 -9.95 -9.49
C LEU A 65 10.17 -10.44 -8.67
N ALA A 66 10.43 -11.24 -7.62
CA ALA A 66 9.39 -11.62 -6.67
C ALA A 66 8.94 -10.39 -5.87
N PRO A 67 7.68 -9.93 -6.00
CA PRO A 67 7.23 -8.67 -5.41
C PRO A 67 6.97 -8.77 -3.89
N ALA A 68 6.89 -9.98 -3.34
CA ALA A 68 6.40 -10.23 -1.99
C ALA A 68 5.07 -9.47 -1.74
N SER A 69 4.92 -8.82 -0.59
CA SER A 69 3.70 -8.08 -0.26
C SER A 69 3.46 -6.83 -1.11
N THR A 70 4.43 -6.34 -1.92
CA THR A 70 4.16 -5.22 -2.83
C THR A 70 3.14 -5.58 -3.91
N LEU A 71 2.95 -6.87 -4.23
CA LEU A 71 1.89 -7.33 -5.13
C LEU A 71 0.49 -6.89 -4.68
N LYS A 72 0.29 -6.65 -3.38
CA LYS A 72 -0.98 -6.18 -2.83
C LYS A 72 -1.39 -4.83 -3.41
N THR A 73 -0.48 -4.01 -3.93
CA THR A 73 -0.86 -2.75 -4.61
C THR A 73 -1.66 -3.02 -5.88
N VAL A 74 -1.21 -3.99 -6.69
CA VAL A 74 -1.92 -4.43 -7.90
C VAL A 74 -3.26 -5.05 -7.53
N THR A 75 -3.28 -5.99 -6.59
CA THR A 75 -4.55 -6.62 -6.16
C THR A 75 -5.53 -5.62 -5.58
N SER A 76 -5.06 -4.66 -4.77
CA SER A 76 -5.92 -3.62 -4.18
C SER A 76 -6.46 -2.67 -5.25
N ALA A 77 -5.63 -2.24 -6.19
CA ALA A 77 -6.06 -1.37 -7.29
C ALA A 77 -7.09 -2.07 -8.19
N THR A 78 -6.87 -3.36 -8.51
CA THR A 78 -7.82 -4.18 -9.26
C THR A 78 -9.14 -4.34 -8.50
N GLY A 79 -9.09 -4.65 -7.20
CA GLY A 79 -10.28 -4.75 -6.36
C GLY A 79 -11.08 -3.45 -6.34
N TYR A 80 -10.40 -2.32 -6.15
CA TYR A 80 -11.03 -1.00 -6.19
C TYR A 80 -11.65 -0.68 -7.56
N HIS A 81 -10.96 -1.01 -8.66
CA HIS A 81 -11.46 -0.78 -10.01
C HIS A 81 -12.70 -1.62 -10.34
N LEU A 82 -12.70 -2.91 -9.96
CA LEU A 82 -13.77 -3.84 -10.28
C LEU A 82 -14.99 -3.70 -9.37
N LEU A 83 -14.76 -3.55 -8.07
CA LEU A 83 -15.84 -3.52 -7.06
C LEU A 83 -16.35 -2.11 -6.79
N GLY A 84 -15.47 -1.11 -6.92
CA GLY A 84 -15.77 0.28 -6.56
C GLY A 84 -15.56 0.58 -5.07
N LYS A 85 -15.51 1.87 -4.75
CA LYS A 85 -15.24 2.36 -3.39
C LYS A 85 -16.34 2.05 -2.37
N ASP A 86 -17.57 1.83 -2.84
CA ASP A 86 -18.76 1.65 -2.01
C ASP A 86 -19.19 0.17 -1.91
N PHE A 87 -18.38 -0.75 -2.44
CA PHE A 87 -18.69 -2.17 -2.37
C PHE A 87 -18.76 -2.68 -0.93
N THR A 88 -19.82 -3.41 -0.63
CA THR A 88 -19.99 -4.10 0.64
C THR A 88 -20.25 -5.57 0.40
N TRP A 89 -19.57 -6.42 1.16
CA TRP A 89 -19.84 -7.85 1.19
C TRP A 89 -21.21 -8.12 1.82
N GLU A 90 -21.94 -9.10 1.30
CA GLU A 90 -23.27 -9.47 1.80
C GLU A 90 -23.27 -10.92 2.27
N THR A 91 -23.58 -11.15 3.55
CA THR A 91 -23.78 -12.49 4.11
C THR A 91 -25.23 -12.61 4.55
N THR A 92 -25.97 -13.57 3.99
CA THR A 92 -27.41 -13.72 4.25
C THR A 92 -27.70 -14.92 5.14
N LEU A 93 -28.72 -14.77 5.97
CA LEU A 93 -29.26 -15.84 6.81
C LEU A 93 -30.64 -16.25 6.27
N GLY A 94 -30.86 -17.54 6.07
CA GLY A 94 -32.13 -18.11 5.64
C GLY A 94 -32.45 -19.39 6.41
N TYR A 95 -33.55 -20.04 6.07
CA TYR A 95 -33.91 -21.34 6.62
C TYR A 95 -34.66 -22.21 5.61
N ILE A 96 -34.67 -23.51 5.85
CA ILE A 96 -35.53 -24.48 5.18
C ILE A 96 -36.33 -25.27 6.22
N GLY A 97 -37.52 -25.74 5.86
CA GLY A 97 -38.43 -26.41 6.78
C GLY A 97 -39.56 -25.50 7.26
N THR A 98 -40.14 -25.82 8.42
CA THR A 98 -41.37 -25.18 8.90
C THR A 98 -41.11 -24.37 10.17
N LEU A 99 -41.49 -23.10 10.16
CA LEU A 99 -41.44 -22.23 11.34
C LEU A 99 -42.85 -22.13 11.96
N THR A 100 -43.03 -22.73 13.14
CA THR A 100 -44.32 -22.72 13.87
C THR A 100 -44.11 -22.20 15.28
N ASN A 101 -44.82 -21.14 15.65
CA ASN A 101 -44.74 -20.52 16.99
C ASN A 101 -43.30 -20.18 17.44
N GLY A 102 -42.46 -19.71 16.52
CA GLY A 102 -41.06 -19.38 16.81
C GLY A 102 -40.11 -20.58 16.91
N ILE A 103 -40.59 -21.80 16.66
CA ILE A 103 -39.77 -23.01 16.59
C ILE A 103 -39.60 -23.40 15.13
N LEU A 104 -38.35 -23.38 14.66
CA LEU A 104 -37.98 -23.92 13.35
C LEU A 104 -37.81 -25.44 13.45
N THR A 105 -38.59 -26.18 12.68
CA THR A 105 -38.33 -27.60 12.38
C THR A 105 -37.69 -27.67 11.00
N GLY A 106 -36.37 -27.66 10.98
CA GLY A 106 -35.57 -27.62 9.75
C GLY A 106 -34.21 -27.01 10.02
N ASP A 107 -33.57 -26.48 8.98
CA ASP A 107 -32.19 -26.00 9.03
C ASP A 107 -32.12 -24.49 8.86
N ILE A 108 -31.15 -23.88 9.54
CA ILE A 108 -30.73 -22.50 9.29
C ILE A 108 -29.59 -22.54 8.29
N ILE A 109 -29.68 -21.71 7.25
CA ILE A 109 -28.70 -21.62 6.17
C ILE A 109 -27.98 -20.28 6.27
N LEU A 110 -26.66 -20.34 6.37
CA LEU A 110 -25.79 -19.16 6.26
C LEU A 110 -25.12 -19.16 4.89
N THR A 111 -25.44 -18.16 4.06
CA THR A 111 -24.80 -17.98 2.76
C THR A 111 -23.74 -16.89 2.88
N GLY A 112 -22.47 -17.31 2.91
CA GLY A 112 -21.34 -16.40 3.04
C GLY A 112 -21.07 -15.62 1.75
N GLY A 113 -20.93 -14.29 1.87
CA GLY A 113 -20.53 -13.43 0.75
C GLY A 113 -19.03 -13.21 0.60
N GLY A 114 -18.22 -13.72 1.53
CA GLY A 114 -16.76 -13.50 1.53
C GLY A 114 -16.30 -12.27 2.31
N ASP A 115 -17.14 -11.72 3.20
CA ASP A 115 -16.76 -10.61 4.08
C ASP A 115 -15.53 -10.99 4.94
N PRO A 116 -14.35 -10.40 4.68
CA PRO A 116 -13.13 -10.74 5.42
C PRO A 116 -13.14 -10.18 6.85
N SER A 117 -14.16 -9.40 7.21
CA SER A 117 -14.34 -8.79 8.53
C SER A 117 -15.42 -9.45 9.38
N LEU A 118 -16.19 -10.40 8.84
CA LEU A 118 -17.30 -11.07 9.55
C LEU A 118 -16.82 -11.69 10.87
N GLY A 119 -17.40 -11.26 12.00
CA GLY A 119 -17.01 -11.76 13.33
C GLY A 119 -15.67 -11.23 13.86
N SER A 120 -15.03 -10.30 13.14
CA SER A 120 -13.75 -9.73 13.57
C SER A 120 -13.90 -8.83 14.79
N ASN A 121 -13.02 -9.01 15.79
CA ASN A 121 -12.91 -8.10 16.93
C ASN A 121 -12.24 -6.76 16.57
N ARG A 122 -11.69 -6.63 15.35
CA ARG A 122 -10.98 -5.42 14.91
C ARG A 122 -11.91 -4.22 14.73
N TYR A 123 -13.16 -4.45 14.33
CA TYR A 123 -14.13 -3.39 14.08
C TYR A 123 -15.35 -3.53 14.99
N PRO A 124 -15.81 -2.45 15.65
CA PRO A 124 -16.94 -2.53 16.58
C PRO A 124 -18.20 -3.15 15.99
N GLN A 125 -18.51 -2.84 14.73
CA GLN A 125 -19.72 -3.30 14.04
C GLN A 125 -19.67 -4.76 13.58
N THR A 126 -18.49 -5.38 13.56
CA THR A 126 -18.30 -6.76 13.08
C THR A 126 -18.09 -7.75 14.22
N LYS A 127 -18.11 -7.30 15.47
CA LYS A 127 -17.93 -8.17 16.63
C LYS A 127 -19.03 -9.24 16.68
N PRO A 128 -18.73 -10.48 17.14
CA PRO A 128 -19.71 -11.56 17.15
C PRO A 128 -21.02 -11.23 17.87
N ASP A 129 -20.96 -10.59 19.04
CA ASP A 129 -22.14 -10.20 19.83
C ASP A 129 -23.02 -9.18 19.11
N VAL A 130 -22.41 -8.16 18.48
CA VAL A 130 -23.12 -7.14 17.70
C VAL A 130 -23.75 -7.74 16.46
N LEU A 131 -23.02 -8.61 15.77
CA LEU A 131 -23.47 -9.29 14.56
C LEU A 131 -24.65 -10.24 14.85
N LEU A 132 -24.52 -11.09 15.87
CA LEU A 132 -25.59 -12.01 16.28
C LEU A 132 -26.84 -11.24 16.74
N SER A 133 -26.66 -10.15 17.49
CA SER A 133 -27.78 -9.29 17.90
C SER A 133 -28.52 -8.71 16.70
N ARG A 134 -27.79 -8.30 15.64
CA ARG A 134 -28.40 -7.82 14.40
C ARG A 134 -29.19 -8.90 13.68
N TRP A 135 -28.67 -10.12 13.61
CA TRP A 135 -29.35 -11.23 12.93
C TRP A 135 -30.59 -11.71 13.68
N VAL A 136 -30.58 -11.67 15.02
CA VAL A 136 -31.77 -12.00 15.82
C VAL A 136 -32.88 -10.94 15.68
N ALA A 137 -32.51 -9.69 15.42
CA ALA A 137 -33.44 -8.57 15.29
C ALA A 137 -33.97 -8.34 13.86
N ALA A 138 -33.38 -9.00 12.85
CA ALA A 138 -33.75 -8.91 11.44
C ALA A 138 -34.93 -9.83 11.11
#